data_AF-A0A2A5SK97-F1
#
_entry.id   AF-A0A2A5SK97-F1
#
_cell.length_a   1.000
_cell.length_b   1.000
_cell.length_c   1.000
_cell.angle_alpha   90.00
_cell.angle_beta   90.00
_cell.angle_gamma   90.00
#
_symmetry.space_group_name_H-M   'P 1'
#
loop_
_entity.id
_entity.type
_entity.pdbx_description
1 polymer ?
#
loop_
_entity_poly.entity_id
_entity_poly.type
_entity_poly.pdbx_seq_one_letter_code
_entity_poly.pdbx_strand_id
1 'polypeptide(L)'
;MKKAHQLYSFNSYNALGHSNGGLVWTIYLEKMTQKSTSQMKNLITLGTPYNYLDSNANPYPNSSSLTETDMLRRMINKKGKIPHSLRMISIAGNYKNNGDGVVPLTSALSSSKIYNNVSSYNEKIFDGINTQHNQLTENEEIIEYVVHQLY
;
A
#
# COMPACT_ATOMS: atom_id res chain seq x y z
N MET A 1 12.89 0.12 -12.40
CA MET A 1 13.20 1.57 -12.32
C MET A 1 14.50 2.00 -12.97
N LYS A 2 15.67 1.36 -12.73
CA LYS A 2 16.96 1.79 -13.33
C LYS A 2 16.93 1.95 -14.86
N LYS A 3 16.43 0.95 -15.60
CA LYS A 3 16.33 1.02 -17.07
C LYS A 3 15.39 2.12 -17.55
N ALA A 4 14.24 2.31 -16.90
CA ALA A 4 13.31 3.39 -17.22
C ALA A 4 13.97 4.76 -17.02
N HIS A 5 14.67 4.97 -15.90
CA HIS A 5 15.40 6.22 -15.67
C HIS A 5 16.48 6.47 -16.73
N GLN A 6 17.20 5.43 -17.18
CA GLN A 6 18.18 5.56 -18.26
C GLN A 6 17.56 5.95 -19.61
N LEU A 7 16.31 5.55 -19.88
CA LEU A 7 15.64 5.83 -21.15
C LEU A 7 14.91 7.19 -21.14
N TYR A 8 14.37 7.59 -19.99
CA TYR A 8 13.44 8.72 -19.90
C TYR A 8 13.90 9.85 -18.97
N SER A 9 15.04 9.68 -18.28
CA SER A 9 15.71 10.72 -17.48
C SER A 9 14.81 11.44 -16.44
N PHE A 10 13.85 10.72 -15.84
CA PHE A 10 12.96 11.31 -14.83
C PHE A 10 13.61 11.35 -13.44
N ASN A 11 13.43 12.49 -12.75
CA ASN A 11 13.93 12.71 -11.39
C ASN A 11 12.96 12.18 -10.32
N SER A 12 11.69 12.00 -10.66
CA SER A 12 10.67 11.50 -9.76
C SER A 12 9.56 10.75 -10.48
N TYR A 13 8.82 9.95 -9.73
CA TYR A 13 7.68 9.20 -10.24
C TYR A 13 6.68 8.91 -9.12
N ASN A 14 5.45 8.61 -9.53
CA ASN A 14 4.41 8.05 -8.68
C ASN A 14 4.32 6.55 -8.94
N ALA A 15 3.86 5.80 -7.94
CA ALA A 15 3.66 4.37 -8.05
C ALA A 15 2.26 3.98 -7.55
N LEU A 16 1.66 3.03 -8.26
CA LEU A 16 0.44 2.36 -7.84
C LEU A 16 0.73 0.86 -7.73
N GLY A 17 0.26 0.23 -6.66
CA GLY A 17 0.42 -1.20 -6.41
C GLY A 17 -0.89 -1.85 -6.00
N HIS A 18 -1.44 -2.69 -6.84
CA HIS A 18 -2.58 -3.54 -6.48
C HIS A 18 -2.10 -4.85 -5.86
N SER A 19 -2.77 -5.29 -4.80
CA SER A 19 -2.50 -6.56 -4.13
C SER A 19 -1.01 -6.71 -3.78
N ASN A 20 -0.37 -7.82 -4.20
CA ASN A 20 1.07 -8.04 -4.02
C ASN A 20 1.96 -6.96 -4.64
N GLY A 21 1.48 -6.20 -5.63
CA GLY A 21 2.20 -5.06 -6.20
C GLY A 21 2.55 -4.00 -5.15
N GLY A 22 1.68 -3.79 -4.14
CA GLY A 22 2.00 -2.91 -3.02
C GLY A 22 3.14 -3.44 -2.15
N LEU A 23 3.18 -4.75 -1.86
CA LEU A 23 4.29 -5.39 -1.14
C LEU A 23 5.61 -5.25 -1.91
N VAL A 24 5.57 -5.44 -3.23
CA VAL A 24 6.73 -5.26 -4.11
C VAL A 24 7.25 -3.83 -4.03
N TRP A 25 6.38 -2.83 -4.06
CA TRP A 25 6.78 -1.44 -3.90
C TRP A 25 7.37 -1.14 -2.54
N THR A 26 6.81 -1.68 -1.46
CA THR A 26 7.39 -1.56 -0.11
C THR A 26 8.79 -2.14 -0.06
N ILE A 27 8.99 -3.37 -0.54
CA ILE A 27 10.31 -4.02 -0.58
C ILE A 27 11.29 -3.25 -1.46
N TYR A 28 10.81 -2.65 -2.55
CA TYR A 28 11.61 -1.81 -3.42
C TYR A 28 12.07 -0.54 -2.70
N LEU A 29 11.16 0.16 -2.00
CA LEU A 29 11.47 1.35 -1.21
C LEU A 29 12.51 1.06 -0.10
N GLU A 30 12.41 -0.08 0.58
CA GLU A 30 13.39 -0.51 1.59
C GLU A 30 14.81 -0.69 1.03
N LYS A 31 14.94 -0.94 -0.28
CA LYS A 31 16.22 -1.15 -0.98
C LYS A 31 16.71 0.11 -1.70
N MET A 32 15.88 1.14 -1.83
CA MET A 32 16.30 2.40 -2.44
C MET A 32 17.32 3.10 -1.56
N THR A 33 18.41 3.57 -2.15
CA THR A 33 19.36 4.42 -1.44
C THR A 33 18.90 5.87 -1.50
N GLN A 34 19.24 6.66 -0.48
CA GLN A 34 19.00 8.11 -0.49
C GLN A 34 19.68 8.82 -1.69
N LYS A 35 20.72 8.20 -2.27
CA LYS A 35 21.43 8.67 -3.47
C LYS A 35 20.80 8.19 -4.79
N SER A 36 19.60 7.60 -4.77
CA SER A 36 18.91 7.20 -6.00
C SER A 36 18.67 8.43 -6.88
N THR A 37 19.05 8.33 -8.16
CA THR A 37 18.91 9.39 -9.17
C THR A 37 17.46 9.71 -9.51
N SER A 38 16.52 8.86 -9.08
CA SER A 38 15.08 9.09 -9.18
C SER A 38 14.38 8.68 -7.90
N GLN A 39 13.42 9.49 -7.44
CA GLN A 39 12.74 9.35 -6.15
C GLN A 39 11.23 9.09 -6.35
N MET A 40 10.70 8.07 -5.66
CA MET A 40 9.24 7.87 -5.59
C MET A 40 8.63 8.96 -4.71
N LYS A 41 7.68 9.72 -5.25
CA LYS A 41 7.01 10.81 -4.54
C LYS A 41 5.72 10.36 -3.87
N ASN A 42 4.91 9.63 -4.61
CA ASN A 42 3.63 9.12 -4.14
C ASN A 42 3.58 7.61 -4.34
N LEU A 43 3.08 6.90 -3.34
CA LEU A 43 2.69 5.49 -3.43
C LEU A 43 1.22 5.36 -3.06
N ILE A 44 0.42 4.83 -3.98
CA ILE A 44 -0.94 4.39 -3.71
C ILE A 44 -0.97 2.87 -3.77
N THR A 45 -1.51 2.22 -2.74
CA THR A 45 -1.74 0.78 -2.77
C THR A 45 -3.22 0.46 -2.73
N LEU A 46 -3.63 -0.60 -3.44
CA LEU A 46 -5.02 -1.06 -3.52
C LEU A 46 -5.09 -2.50 -3.01
N GLY A 47 -5.79 -2.73 -1.90
CA GLY A 47 -6.01 -4.08 -1.35
C GLY A 47 -4.72 -4.87 -1.09
N THR A 48 -3.67 -4.21 -0.60
CA THR A 48 -2.35 -4.86 -0.41
C THR A 48 -2.31 -5.69 0.88
N PRO A 49 -1.98 -6.99 0.84
CA PRO A 49 -2.04 -7.84 2.02
C PRO A 49 -0.77 -7.75 2.88
N TYR A 50 -0.54 -6.64 3.58
CA TYR A 50 0.67 -6.42 4.39
C TYR A 50 0.85 -7.45 5.51
N ASN A 51 -0.25 -8.00 6.03
CA ASN A 51 -0.24 -9.08 7.03
C ASN A 51 -0.85 -10.38 6.49
N TYR A 52 -0.72 -10.63 5.19
CA TYR A 52 -1.29 -11.79 4.49
C TYR A 52 -2.81 -11.93 4.68
N LEU A 53 -3.34 -13.13 4.43
CA LEU A 53 -4.77 -13.36 4.18
C LEU A 53 -5.49 -14.07 5.33
N ASP A 54 -4.75 -14.61 6.30
CA ASP A 54 -5.36 -15.34 7.43
C ASP A 54 -6.22 -14.38 8.26
N SER A 55 -7.53 -14.63 8.27
CA SER A 55 -8.50 -13.80 8.99
C SER A 55 -8.35 -13.90 10.51
N ASN A 56 -7.86 -15.03 11.03
CA ASN A 56 -7.59 -15.17 12.47
C ASN A 56 -6.40 -14.29 12.89
N ALA A 57 -5.42 -14.14 12.01
CA ALA A 57 -4.30 -13.22 12.21
C ALA A 57 -4.68 -11.75 12.00
N ASN A 58 -5.83 -11.48 11.36
CA ASN A 58 -6.28 -10.15 10.95
C ASN A 58 -7.69 -9.81 11.47
N PRO A 59 -7.92 -9.84 12.80
CA PRO A 59 -9.23 -9.52 13.37
C PRO A 59 -9.62 -8.08 13.06
N TYR A 60 -10.91 -7.87 12.77
CA TYR A 60 -11.52 -6.56 12.60
C TYR A 60 -12.84 -6.51 13.41
N PRO A 61 -13.16 -5.40 14.09
CA PRO A 61 -12.42 -4.13 14.15
C PRO A 61 -11.22 -4.15 15.11
N ASN A 62 -10.97 -5.28 15.78
CA ASN A 62 -9.95 -5.39 16.85
C ASN A 62 -8.51 -5.52 16.32
N SER A 63 -8.03 -4.53 15.56
CA SER A 63 -6.70 -4.54 14.92
C SER A 63 -5.52 -4.56 15.91
N SER A 64 -5.75 -4.19 17.17
CA SER A 64 -4.73 -4.30 18.24
C SER A 64 -4.39 -5.75 18.58
N SER A 65 -5.28 -6.69 18.27
CA SER A 65 -5.10 -8.13 18.49
C SER A 65 -4.59 -8.88 17.27
N LEU A 66 -4.12 -8.16 16.23
CA LEU A 66 -3.57 -8.84 15.05
C LEU A 66 -2.35 -9.68 15.44
N THR A 67 -2.23 -10.85 14.82
CA THR A 67 -1.01 -11.66 14.89
C THR A 67 -0.12 -11.26 13.72
N GLU A 68 0.98 -10.57 14.02
CA GLU A 68 1.89 -10.11 12.97
C GLU A 68 2.62 -11.30 12.32
N THR A 69 2.49 -11.38 11.00
CA THR A 69 3.26 -12.27 10.15
C THR A 69 4.73 -11.85 10.10
N ASP A 70 5.62 -12.78 9.74
CA ASP A 70 7.04 -12.46 9.58
C ASP A 70 7.28 -11.39 8.50
N MET A 71 6.44 -11.33 7.47
CA MET A 71 6.51 -10.31 6.43
C MET A 71 6.20 -8.92 7.01
N LEU A 72 5.10 -8.77 7.76
CA LEU A 72 4.74 -7.50 8.38
C LEU A 72 5.84 -7.05 9.37
N ARG A 73 6.29 -7.94 10.26
CA ARG A 73 7.37 -7.65 11.21
C ARG A 73 8.63 -7.19 10.49
N ARG A 74 9.02 -7.87 9.41
CA ARG A 74 10.18 -7.50 8.58
C ARG A 74 10.03 -6.11 7.98
N MET A 75 8.86 -5.75 7.45
CA MET A 75 8.60 -4.43 6.87
C MET A 75 8.62 -3.32 7.94
N ILE A 76 7.99 -3.57 9.10
CA ILE A 76 8.03 -2.64 10.25
C ILE A 76 9.47 -2.38 10.67
N ASN A 77 10.29 -3.42 10.82
CA ASN A 77 11.70 -3.30 11.20
C ASN A 77 12.55 -2.53 10.17
N LYS A 78 12.10 -2.46 8.91
CA LYS A 78 12.78 -1.75 7.83
C LYS A 78 12.18 -0.39 7.50
N LYS A 79 11.15 0.07 8.20
CA LYS A 79 10.47 1.33 7.90
C LYS A 79 11.39 2.55 7.84
N GLY A 80 12.47 2.57 8.65
CA GLY A 80 13.48 3.63 8.61
C GLY A 80 14.32 3.69 7.31
N LYS A 81 14.15 2.72 6.41
CA LYS A 81 14.74 2.74 5.05
C LYS A 81 13.81 3.39 4.03
N ILE A 82 12.52 3.55 4.34
CA ILE A 82 11.55 4.18 3.46
C ILE A 82 11.82 5.70 3.46
N PRO A 83 11.90 6.36 2.29
CA PRO A 83 12.13 7.79 2.22
C PRO A 83 11.08 8.58 3.01
N HIS A 84 11.52 9.41 3.97
CA HIS A 84 10.62 10.25 4.76
C HIS A 84 9.87 11.29 3.91
N SER A 85 10.34 11.59 2.69
CA SER A 85 9.67 12.47 1.73
C SER A 85 8.51 11.81 0.96
N LEU A 86 8.29 10.51 1.15
CA LEU A 86 7.20 9.78 0.50
C LEU A 86 5.85 10.25 1.02
N ARG A 87 4.86 10.37 0.13
CA ARG A 87 3.44 10.41 0.47
C ARG A 87 2.82 9.05 0.14
N MET A 88 2.12 8.46 1.11
CA MET A 88 1.56 7.11 0.98
C MET A 88 0.05 7.12 1.22
N ILE A 89 -0.70 6.43 0.37
CA ILE A 89 -2.14 6.21 0.51
C ILE A 89 -2.42 4.71 0.44
N SER A 90 -3.04 4.16 1.48
CA SER A 90 -3.51 2.78 1.52
C SER A 90 -5.00 2.75 1.23
N ILE A 91 -5.38 2.14 0.11
CA ILE A 91 -6.78 1.96 -0.28
C ILE A 91 -7.18 0.50 -0.02
N ALA A 92 -8.30 0.30 0.67
CA ALA A 92 -8.85 -1.01 0.96
C ALA A 92 -10.32 -1.10 0.54
N GLY A 93 -10.72 -2.28 0.04
CA GLY A 93 -12.12 -2.60 -0.20
C GLY A 93 -12.78 -3.20 1.04
N ASN A 94 -14.02 -2.82 1.30
CA ASN A 94 -14.90 -3.47 2.26
C ASN A 94 -16.15 -3.96 1.51
N TYR A 95 -15.97 -5.07 0.82
CA TYR A 95 -17.00 -5.76 0.07
C TYR A 95 -17.88 -6.60 1.00
N LYS A 96 -17.23 -7.49 1.77
CA LYS A 96 -17.89 -8.44 2.67
C LYS A 96 -16.94 -8.92 3.75
N ASN A 97 -17.46 -9.19 4.94
CA ASN A 97 -16.72 -9.78 6.06
C ASN A 97 -15.45 -8.99 6.43
N ASN A 98 -15.52 -7.66 6.41
CA ASN A 98 -14.40 -6.78 6.75
C ASN A 98 -13.18 -6.99 5.84
N GLY A 99 -13.42 -7.05 4.53
CA GLY A 99 -12.37 -7.18 3.51
C GLY A 99 -12.93 -7.09 2.09
N ASP A 100 -12.03 -7.18 1.13
CA ASP A 100 -12.36 -7.11 -0.31
C ASP A 100 -12.73 -8.49 -0.91
N GLY A 101 -12.97 -9.49 -0.07
CA GLY A 101 -13.21 -10.88 -0.47
C GLY A 101 -11.94 -11.72 -0.62
N VAL A 102 -10.75 -11.11 -0.60
CA VAL A 102 -9.45 -11.81 -0.59
C VAL A 102 -8.59 -11.33 0.57
N VAL A 103 -8.45 -10.03 0.73
CA VAL A 103 -7.59 -9.37 1.70
C VAL A 103 -8.43 -8.80 2.83
N PRO A 104 -8.18 -9.22 4.09
CA PRO A 104 -8.82 -8.59 5.25
C PRO A 104 -8.45 -7.12 5.38
N LEU A 105 -9.40 -6.27 5.79
CA LEU A 105 -9.16 -4.84 6.04
C LEU A 105 -7.97 -4.62 6.96
N THR A 106 -7.89 -5.36 8.09
CA THR A 106 -6.78 -5.24 9.03
C THR A 106 -5.42 -5.54 8.40
N SER A 107 -5.38 -6.45 7.41
CA SER A 107 -4.14 -6.73 6.66
C SER A 107 -3.76 -5.57 5.75
N ALA A 108 -4.73 -4.97 5.05
CA ALA A 108 -4.49 -3.81 4.20
C ALA A 108 -4.08 -2.56 5.00
N LEU A 109 -4.75 -2.29 6.12
CA LEU A 109 -4.50 -1.12 6.96
C LEU A 109 -3.28 -1.27 7.89
N SER A 110 -2.69 -2.47 7.95
CA SER A 110 -1.39 -2.69 8.61
C SER A 110 -0.25 -1.89 7.97
N SER A 111 -0.46 -1.30 6.79
CA SER A 111 0.40 -0.26 6.21
C SER A 111 0.74 0.87 7.18
N SER A 112 -0.19 1.24 8.08
CA SER A 112 0.03 2.31 9.07
C SER A 112 1.26 2.05 9.93
N LYS A 113 1.55 0.78 10.26
CA LYS A 113 2.72 0.39 11.05
C LYS A 113 4.04 0.53 10.27
N ILE A 114 3.98 0.45 8.95
CA ILE A 114 5.13 0.49 8.03
C ILE A 114 5.42 1.94 7.61
N TYR A 115 4.39 2.75 7.37
CA TYR A 115 4.52 4.08 6.77
C TYR A 115 4.35 5.23 7.79
N ASN A 116 4.44 4.97 9.09
CA ASN A 116 4.24 6.00 10.13
C ASN A 116 5.32 7.10 10.22
N ASN A 117 6.40 6.99 9.44
CA ASN A 117 7.52 7.95 9.45
C ASN A 117 7.67 8.70 8.11
N VAL A 118 6.69 8.59 7.21
CA VAL A 118 6.72 9.29 5.91
C VAL A 118 6.04 10.65 6.01
N SER A 119 6.17 11.49 4.98
CA SER A 119 5.70 12.88 5.00
C SER A 119 4.19 13.00 5.18
N SER A 120 3.44 12.06 4.62
CA SER A 120 2.00 11.92 4.81
C SER A 120 1.56 10.49 4.56
N TYR A 121 0.66 10.02 5.42
CA TYR A 121 0.04 8.70 5.33
C TYR A 121 -1.48 8.88 5.43
N ASN A 122 -2.22 8.31 4.48
CA ASN A 122 -3.68 8.32 4.48
C ASN A 122 -4.23 6.92 4.22
N GLU A 123 -5.41 6.66 4.76
CA GLU A 123 -6.19 5.46 4.49
C GLU A 123 -7.50 5.86 3.83
N LYS A 124 -7.94 5.06 2.85
CA LYS A 124 -9.27 5.20 2.25
C LYS A 124 -9.90 3.82 2.12
N ILE A 125 -11.01 3.63 2.80
CA ILE A 125 -11.85 2.44 2.68
C ILE A 125 -12.98 2.77 1.70
N PHE A 126 -13.21 1.88 0.75
CA PHE A 126 -14.38 1.91 -0.12
C PHE A 126 -15.31 0.76 0.26
N ASP A 127 -16.53 1.08 0.65
CA ASP A 127 -17.56 0.10 1.01
C ASP A 127 -18.43 -0.25 -0.19
N GLY A 128 -18.94 -1.48 -0.24
CA GLY A 128 -20.01 -1.88 -1.16
C GLY A 128 -19.69 -3.06 -2.07
N ILE A 129 -20.70 -3.52 -2.81
CA ILE A 129 -20.61 -4.75 -3.63
C ILE A 129 -19.51 -4.68 -4.71
N ASN A 130 -19.17 -3.47 -5.16
CA ASN A 130 -18.22 -3.20 -6.24
C ASN A 130 -16.78 -2.94 -5.74
N THR A 131 -16.47 -3.31 -4.50
CA THR A 131 -15.13 -3.13 -3.90
C THR A 131 -14.42 -4.46 -3.64
N GLN A 132 -14.78 -5.49 -4.43
CA GLN A 132 -14.09 -6.78 -4.43
C GLN A 132 -12.64 -6.63 -4.90
N HIS A 133 -11.78 -7.56 -4.50
CA HIS A 133 -10.34 -7.49 -4.73
C HIS A 133 -9.95 -7.21 -6.18
N ASN A 134 -10.59 -7.89 -7.14
CA ASN A 134 -10.38 -7.69 -8.58
C ASN A 134 -11.02 -6.39 -9.11
N GLN A 135 -12.09 -5.91 -8.47
CA GLN A 135 -12.81 -4.71 -8.88
C GLN A 135 -12.13 -3.41 -8.40
N LEU A 136 -11.20 -3.48 -7.43
CA LEU A 136 -10.48 -2.29 -6.94
C LEU A 136 -9.75 -1.52 -8.04
N THR A 137 -9.36 -2.18 -9.14
CA THR A 137 -8.68 -1.55 -10.28
C THR A 137 -9.63 -1.13 -11.41
N GLU A 138 -10.90 -1.51 -11.34
CA GLU A 138 -11.91 -1.30 -12.38
C GLU A 138 -13.05 -0.37 -11.92
N ASN A 139 -13.16 -0.15 -10.61
CA ASN A 139 -14.18 0.69 -10.02
C ASN A 139 -13.90 2.17 -10.33
N GLU A 140 -14.84 2.82 -11.02
CA GLU A 140 -14.72 4.22 -11.47
C GLU A 140 -14.49 5.19 -10.31
N GLU A 141 -15.18 5.03 -9.17
CA GLU A 141 -14.99 5.88 -7.99
C GLU A 141 -13.55 5.78 -7.44
N ILE A 142 -13.00 4.57 -7.44
CA ILE A 142 -11.62 4.34 -6.98
C ILE A 142 -10.62 4.92 -7.98
N ILE A 143 -10.86 4.76 -9.28
CA ILE A 143 -10.02 5.33 -10.34
C ILE A 143 -10.02 6.86 -10.25
N GLU A 144 -11.19 7.48 -10.14
CA GLU A 144 -11.33 8.94 -9.98
C GLU A 144 -10.60 9.43 -8.73
N TYR A 145 -10.77 8.73 -7.60
CA TYR A 145 -10.04 9.04 -6.38
C TYR A 145 -8.52 8.96 -6.60
N VAL A 146 -8.02 7.89 -7.21
CA VAL A 146 -6.59 7.72 -7.52
C VAL A 146 -6.07 8.86 -8.39
N VAL A 147 -6.81 9.23 -9.45
CA VAL A 147 -6.44 10.33 -10.35
C VAL A 147 -6.36 11.65 -9.58
N HIS A 148 -7.38 11.98 -8.80
CA HIS A 148 -7.40 13.19 -7.95
C HIS A 148 -6.28 13.21 -6.90
N GLN A 149 -5.82 12.05 -6.43
CA GLN A 149 -4.68 12.01 -5.50
C GLN A 149 -3.34 12.23 -6.20
N LEU A 150 -3.22 12.00 -7.51
CA LEU A 150 -1.95 12.07 -8.24
C LEU A 150 -1.76 13.36 -9.06
N TYR A 151 -2.85 14.03 -9.45
CA TYR A 151 -2.87 15.21 -10.32
C TYR A 151 -3.81 16.28 -9.76
#